data_AF-Q6QJL1-F1
#
_entry.id   AF-Q6QJL1-F1
#
_cell.length_a   1.000
_cell.length_b   1.000
_cell.length_c   1.000
_cell.angle_alpha   90.00
_cell.angle_beta   90.00
_cell.angle_gamma   90.00
#
_symmetry.space_group_name_H-M   'P 1'
#
loop_
_entity.id
_entity.type
_entity.pdbx_description
1 polymer ?
#
loop_
_entity_poly.entity_id
_entity_poly.type
_entity_poly.pdbx_seq_one_letter_code
_entity_poly.pdbx_strand_id
1 'polypeptide(L)'
;IAVVTNGKGKFQMACPHISAEGKQSKRQREGKSIVHYETVNGDLSSGTVFVVPAGHPFVTAASLEDNLELICFEVNADDNERIPLAGKNSLFKQFEREAKELAFEEKADVVDKLLEKQQQEFFFEGPRRRKEQEAGRSDA
;
A
#
# COMPACT_ATOMS: atom_id res chain seq x y z
N ILE A 1 -3.96 15.22 0.36
CA ILE A 1 -5.32 15.25 0.98
C ILE A 1 -6.29 14.71 -0.05
N ALA A 2 -7.17 13.77 0.28
CA ALA A 2 -8.11 13.19 -0.66
C ALA A 2 -9.55 13.29 -0.14
N VAL A 3 -10.49 13.56 -1.04
CA VAL A 3 -11.92 13.64 -0.78
C VAL A 3 -12.63 12.65 -1.69
N VAL A 4 -13.50 11.81 -1.11
CA VAL A 4 -14.36 10.91 -1.87
C VAL A 4 -15.53 11.71 -2.45
N THR A 5 -15.61 11.79 -3.77
CA THR A 5 -16.72 12.46 -4.45
C THR A 5 -17.88 11.51 -4.68
N ASN A 6 -17.60 10.25 -5.02
CA ASN A 6 -18.60 9.25 -5.34
C ASN A 6 -18.14 7.83 -4.97
N GLY A 7 -19.09 6.95 -4.74
CA GLY A 7 -18.86 5.52 -4.49
C GLY A 7 -18.48 5.16 -3.06
N LYS A 8 -18.06 3.90 -2.90
CA LYS A 8 -17.68 3.29 -1.62
C LYS A 8 -16.41 2.49 -1.75
N GLY A 9 -15.68 2.35 -0.64
CA GLY A 9 -14.46 1.55 -0.63
C GLY A 9 -13.83 1.41 0.76
N LYS A 10 -12.59 0.92 0.74
CA LYS A 10 -11.74 0.78 1.91
C LYS A 10 -10.42 1.51 1.67
N PHE A 11 -9.85 2.04 2.74
CA PHE A 11 -8.54 2.66 2.79
C PHE A 11 -7.66 1.91 3.79
N GLN A 12 -6.39 1.70 3.43
CA GLN A 12 -5.36 1.23 4.35
C GLN A 12 -4.07 2.03 4.16
N MET A 13 -3.37 2.30 5.26
CA MET A 13 -2.09 2.99 5.26
C MET A 13 -1.18 2.44 6.35
N ALA A 14 0.11 2.33 6.04
CA ALA A 14 1.14 2.01 7.02
C ALA A 14 1.69 3.30 7.65
N CYS A 15 1.65 3.40 8.98
CA CYS A 15 2.08 4.61 9.71
C CYS A 15 3.08 4.28 10.82
N PRO A 16 4.33 4.77 10.76
CA PRO A 16 5.32 4.53 11.81
C PRO A 16 5.15 5.43 13.04
N HIS A 17 4.27 6.44 12.99
CA HIS A 17 4.15 7.47 14.03
C HIS A 17 3.16 7.10 15.14
N ILE A 18 2.11 6.32 14.83
CA ILE A 18 1.06 5.97 15.80
C ILE A 18 1.60 5.08 16.94
N SER A 19 2.53 4.18 16.62
CA SER A 19 3.20 3.33 17.61
C SER A 19 4.14 4.12 18.54
N ALA A 20 4.63 5.28 18.10
CA ALA A 20 5.55 6.14 18.85
C ALA A 20 4.82 7.02 19.87
N GLU A 21 3.57 7.41 19.60
CA GLU A 21 2.75 8.25 20.49
C GLU A 21 2.40 7.54 21.81
N GLY A 22 2.32 6.20 21.82
CA GLY A 22 2.10 5.41 23.04
C GLY A 22 3.35 5.11 23.88
N LYS A 23 4.56 5.42 23.39
CA LYS A 23 5.84 5.02 24.01
C LYS A 23 6.82 6.17 24.22
N GLN A 24 6.32 7.41 24.38
CA GLN A 24 7.14 8.56 24.79
C GLN A 24 7.72 8.46 26.21
N SER A 25 7.43 7.39 26.96
CA SER A 25 8.15 7.09 28.21
C SER A 25 9.11 5.89 28.02
N LYS A 26 10.42 6.18 28.06
CA LYS A 26 11.52 5.24 28.40
C LYS A 26 12.10 4.28 27.35
N ARG A 27 12.23 4.64 26.05
CA ARG A 27 13.08 3.86 25.12
C ARG A 27 14.22 4.62 24.43
N GLN A 28 14.54 5.82 24.91
CA GLN A 28 15.67 6.62 24.39
C GLN A 28 17.04 6.27 25.00
N ARG A 29 17.13 5.22 25.82
CA ARG A 29 18.40 4.68 26.31
C ARG A 29 18.50 3.24 25.82
N GLU A 30 19.34 3.02 24.81
CA GLU A 30 19.78 1.74 24.20
C GLU A 30 19.49 1.64 22.69
N GLY A 31 20.34 2.29 21.89
CA GLY A 31 21.02 1.71 20.72
C GLY A 31 20.26 1.25 19.47
N LYS A 32 18.97 0.87 19.49
CA LYS A 32 18.20 0.49 18.29
C LYS A 32 16.71 0.77 18.49
N SER A 33 16.24 1.91 17.97
CA SER A 33 14.79 2.15 17.85
C SER A 33 14.24 1.24 16.76
N ILE A 34 13.53 0.17 17.13
CA ILE A 34 12.79 -0.65 16.18
C ILE A 34 11.61 0.19 15.68
N VAL A 35 11.60 0.53 14.40
CA VAL A 35 10.46 1.20 13.75
C VAL A 35 9.31 0.20 13.64
N HIS A 36 8.15 0.55 14.18
CA HIS A 36 6.93 -0.25 14.07
C HIS A 36 5.87 0.50 13.26
N TYR A 37 5.37 -0.14 12.21
CA TYR A 37 4.31 0.40 11.38
C TYR A 37 2.96 -0.09 11.88
N GLU A 38 2.09 0.85 12.25
CA GLU A 38 0.69 0.57 12.55
C GLU A 38 -0.15 0.61 11.27
N THR A 39 -1.15 -0.25 11.19
CA THR A 39 -2.11 -0.24 10.08
C THR A 39 -3.26 0.71 10.41
N VAL A 40 -3.34 1.82 9.68
CA VAL A 40 -4.49 2.73 9.71
C VAL A 40 -5.51 2.24 8.69
N ASN A 41 -6.71 1.90 9.15
CA ASN A 41 -7.81 1.47 8.30
C ASN A 41 -8.92 2.53 8.28
N GLY A 42 -9.65 2.62 7.17
CA GLY A 42 -10.80 3.52 7.06
C GLY A 42 -11.82 3.04 6.02
N ASP A 43 -13.08 3.35 6.28
CA ASP A 43 -14.18 3.15 5.33
C ASP A 43 -14.37 4.42 4.51
N LEU A 44 -14.53 4.26 3.20
CA LEU A 44 -14.68 5.35 2.26
C LEU A 44 -16.12 5.41 1.75
N SER A 45 -16.72 6.60 1.80
CA SER A 45 -18.00 6.95 1.20
C SER A 45 -17.98 8.41 0.75
N SER A 46 -18.91 8.83 -0.11
CA SER A 46 -19.02 10.25 -0.53
C SER A 46 -18.96 11.20 0.68
N GLY A 47 -18.12 12.23 0.59
CA GLY A 47 -17.84 13.19 1.66
C GLY A 47 -16.73 12.80 2.63
N THR A 48 -16.26 11.55 2.63
CA THR A 48 -15.09 11.15 3.44
C THR A 48 -13.84 11.90 2.99
N VAL A 49 -13.11 12.47 3.95
CA VAL A 49 -11.80 13.09 3.74
C VAL A 49 -10.74 12.27 4.45
N PHE A 50 -9.62 11.99 3.78
CA PHE A 50 -8.46 11.36 4.41
C PHE A 50 -7.15 12.04 4.00
N VAL A 51 -6.13 11.88 4.84
CA VAL A 51 -4.80 12.46 4.64
C VAL A 51 -3.79 11.33 4.61
N VAL A 52 -2.98 11.32 3.55
CA VAL A 52 -1.78 10.48 3.44
C VAL A 52 -0.58 11.43 3.58
N PRO A 53 0.16 11.39 4.70
CA PRO A 53 1.39 12.15 4.83
C PRO A 53 2.47 11.63 3.87
N ALA A 54 3.44 12.48 3.52
CA ALA A 54 4.57 12.07 2.70
C ALA A 54 5.27 10.83 3.29
N GLY A 55 5.71 9.92 2.41
CA GLY A 55 6.40 8.68 2.80
C GLY A 55 5.53 7.60 3.45
N HIS A 56 4.21 7.76 3.54
CA HIS A 56 3.31 6.74 4.09
C HIS A 56 2.70 5.88 2.98
N PRO A 57 3.05 4.58 2.88
CA PRO A 57 2.42 3.68 1.93
C PRO A 57 0.93 3.55 2.20
N PHE A 58 0.11 3.64 1.15
CA PHE A 58 -1.33 3.48 1.27
C PHE A 58 -1.92 2.77 0.06
N VAL A 59 -3.13 2.27 0.24
CA VAL A 59 -3.96 1.68 -0.83
C VAL A 59 -5.42 2.04 -0.60
N THR A 60 -6.15 2.21 -1.70
CA THR A 60 -7.62 2.29 -1.70
C THR A 60 -8.17 1.16 -2.54
N ALA A 61 -9.25 0.53 -2.07
CA ALA A 61 -9.97 -0.49 -2.81
C ALA A 61 -11.44 -0.08 -2.95
N ALA A 62 -11.92 0.01 -4.19
CA ALA A 62 -13.34 0.23 -4.47
C ALA A 62 -14.18 -0.97 -4.00
N SER A 63 -15.45 -0.73 -3.68
CA SER A 63 -16.43 -1.80 -3.49
C SER A 63 -16.67 -2.56 -4.81
N LEU A 64 -17.39 -3.68 -4.75
CA LEU A 64 -17.74 -4.43 -5.95
C LEU A 64 -18.83 -3.74 -6.78
N GLU A 65 -19.69 -2.98 -6.09
CA GLU A 65 -20.94 -2.44 -6.60
C GLU A 65 -20.74 -1.12 -7.35
N ASP A 66 -19.78 -0.30 -6.90
CA ASP A 66 -19.61 1.07 -7.37
C ASP A 66 -18.14 1.39 -7.69
N ASN A 67 -17.93 2.27 -8.67
CA ASN A 67 -16.63 2.94 -8.83
C ASN A 67 -16.36 3.84 -7.63
N LEU A 68 -15.11 3.91 -7.18
CA LEU A 68 -14.67 4.86 -6.16
C LEU A 68 -13.99 6.05 -6.83
N GLU A 69 -14.56 7.24 -6.67
CA GLU A 69 -14.03 8.48 -7.25
C GLU A 69 -13.43 9.38 -6.15
N LEU A 70 -12.21 9.86 -6.40
CA LEU A 70 -11.43 10.64 -5.45
C LEU A 70 -10.91 11.91 -6.12
N ILE A 71 -11.04 13.05 -5.44
CA ILE A 71 -10.27 14.26 -5.75
C ILE A 71 -9.10 14.34 -4.76
N CYS A 72 -7.88 14.45 -5.29
CA CYS A 72 -6.66 14.50 -4.50
C CYS A 72 -5.96 15.86 -4.67
N PHE A 73 -5.74 16.54 -3.55
CA PHE A 73 -4.90 17.74 -3.45
C PHE A 73 -3.52 17.33 -2.94
N GLU A 74 -2.51 17.49 -3.78
CA GLU A 74 -1.11 17.27 -3.41
C GLU A 74 -0.52 18.59 -2.87
N VAL A 75 0.05 18.54 -1.67
CA VAL A 75 0.65 19.69 -0.98
C VAL A 75 2.16 19.49 -1.00
N ASN A 76 2.92 20.54 -1.30
CA ASN A 76 4.36 20.46 -1.60
C ASN A 76 4.63 19.48 -2.76
N ALA A 77 3.94 19.69 -3.87
CA ALA A 77 3.92 18.76 -5.00
C ALA A 77 5.11 18.93 -5.96
N ASP A 78 5.89 20.01 -5.82
CA ASP A 78 7.09 20.21 -6.63
C ASP A 78 8.04 19.03 -6.43
N ASP A 79 8.43 18.39 -7.54
CA ASP A 79 9.26 17.17 -7.58
C ASP A 79 8.69 15.97 -6.77
N ASN A 80 7.37 15.92 -6.55
CA ASN A 80 6.72 14.79 -5.89
C ASN A 80 6.59 13.59 -6.85
N GLU A 81 7.09 12.43 -6.44
CA GLU A 81 6.98 11.18 -7.18
C GLU A 81 6.15 10.13 -6.43
N ARG A 82 5.33 9.38 -7.19
CA ARG A 82 4.61 8.22 -6.65
C ARG A 82 5.41 6.95 -6.93
N ILE A 83 5.93 6.35 -5.88
CA ILE A 83 6.72 5.12 -5.96
C ILE A 83 5.80 3.91 -5.71
N PRO A 84 5.48 3.09 -6.73
CA PRO A 84 4.64 1.91 -6.54
C PRO A 84 5.43 0.81 -5.79
N LEU A 85 4.80 0.21 -4.78
CA LEU A 85 5.37 -0.93 -4.06
C LEU A 85 5.02 -2.28 -4.71
N ALA A 86 4.04 -2.32 -5.60
CA ALA A 86 3.61 -3.51 -6.32
C ALA A 86 3.28 -3.17 -7.78
N GLY A 87 3.27 -4.19 -8.63
CA GLY A 87 2.93 -4.07 -10.03
C GLY A 87 4.11 -4.00 -10.97
N LYS A 88 3.83 -3.65 -12.24
CA LYS A 88 4.81 -3.72 -13.34
C LYS A 88 6.10 -2.98 -13.01
N ASN A 89 5.99 -1.77 -12.46
CA ASN A 89 7.13 -0.90 -12.14
C ASN A 89 7.39 -0.79 -10.63
N SER A 90 7.07 -1.82 -9.85
CA SER A 90 7.36 -1.86 -8.40
C SER A 90 8.83 -1.51 -8.11
N LEU A 91 9.07 -0.67 -7.10
CA LEU A 91 10.41 -0.33 -6.61
C LEU A 91 11.29 -1.57 -6.42
N PHE A 92 10.72 -2.65 -5.89
CA PHE A 92 11.47 -3.86 -5.58
C PHE A 92 12.00 -4.58 -6.83
N LYS A 93 11.40 -4.38 -8.00
CA LYS A 93 11.91 -4.94 -9.25
C LYS A 93 13.21 -4.27 -9.70
N GLN A 94 13.41 -3.01 -9.31
CA GLN A 94 14.59 -2.22 -9.66
C GLN A 94 15.81 -2.58 -8.80
N PHE A 95 15.63 -3.35 -7.73
CA PHE A 95 16.74 -3.79 -6.89
C PHE A 95 17.65 -4.74 -7.67
N GLU A 96 18.95 -4.60 -7.45
CA GLU A 96 19.94 -5.57 -7.90
C GLU A 96 19.70 -6.93 -7.22
N ARG A 97 20.19 -7.99 -7.86
CA ARG A 97 19.98 -9.38 -7.42
C ARG A 97 20.38 -9.58 -5.97
N GLU A 98 21.57 -9.11 -5.60
CA GLU A 98 22.15 -9.22 -4.27
C GLU A 98 21.33 -8.43 -3.24
N ALA A 99 20.79 -7.27 -3.63
CA ALA A 99 19.95 -6.45 -2.75
C ALA A 99 18.60 -7.13 -2.46
N LYS A 100 17.99 -7.81 -3.45
CA LYS A 100 16.79 -8.64 -3.24
C LYS A 100 17.08 -9.79 -2.28
N GLU A 101 18.19 -10.50 -2.50
CA GLU A 101 18.57 -11.64 -1.66
C GLU A 101 18.77 -11.24 -0.20
N LEU A 102 19.42 -10.10 0.04
CA LEU A 102 19.62 -9.57 1.39
C LEU A 102 18.33 -9.02 2.02
N ALA A 103 17.50 -8.31 1.24
CA ALA A 103 16.30 -7.67 1.78
C ALA A 103 15.17 -8.64 2.11
N PHE A 104 15.02 -9.70 1.31
CA PHE A 104 13.94 -10.67 1.45
C PHE A 104 14.39 -11.99 2.09
N GLU A 105 15.69 -12.16 2.36
CA GLU A 105 16.30 -13.40 2.85
C GLU A 105 15.93 -14.62 1.98
N GLU A 106 15.79 -14.40 0.68
CA GLU A 106 15.30 -15.37 -0.31
C GLU A 106 16.02 -15.23 -1.65
N LYS A 107 16.04 -16.28 -2.47
CA LYS A 107 16.70 -16.21 -3.80
C LYS A 107 16.05 -15.16 -4.69
N ALA A 108 16.84 -14.34 -5.37
CA ALA A 108 16.33 -13.29 -6.26
C ALA A 108 15.37 -13.84 -7.32
N ASP A 109 15.66 -15.00 -7.92
CA ASP A 109 14.78 -15.63 -8.93
C ASP A 109 13.37 -15.94 -8.38
N VAL A 110 13.27 -16.29 -7.09
CA VAL A 110 11.99 -16.55 -6.41
C VAL A 110 11.23 -15.24 -6.19
N VAL A 111 11.95 -14.20 -5.74
CA VAL A 111 11.41 -12.85 -5.54
C VAL A 111 10.92 -12.28 -6.88
N ASP A 112 11.72 -12.37 -7.94
CA ASP A 112 11.39 -11.86 -9.27
C ASP A 112 10.17 -12.58 -9.85
N LYS A 113 10.12 -13.91 -9.75
CA LYS A 113 8.95 -14.69 -10.15
C LYS A 113 7.67 -14.26 -9.41
N LEU A 114 7.77 -13.85 -8.15
CA LEU A 114 6.63 -13.33 -7.39
C LEU A 114 6.23 -11.94 -7.88
N LEU A 115 7.18 -11.02 -8.01
CA LEU A 115 6.95 -9.65 -8.46
C LEU A 115 6.41 -9.59 -9.90
N GLU A 116 6.76 -10.54 -10.75
CA GLU A 116 6.25 -10.69 -12.12
C GLU A 116 4.79 -11.15 -12.21
N LYS A 117 4.16 -11.61 -11.12
CA LYS A 117 2.75 -12.04 -11.17
C LYS A 117 1.77 -10.89 -11.40
N GLN A 118 2.17 -9.65 -11.13
CA GLN A 118 1.36 -8.46 -11.39
C GLN A 118 1.96 -7.64 -12.52
N GLN A 119 1.25 -7.62 -13.66
CA GLN A 119 1.66 -6.95 -14.90
C GLN A 119 0.99 -5.59 -15.09
N GLN A 120 0.01 -5.26 -14.26
CA GLN A 120 -0.63 -3.94 -14.22
C GLN A 120 0.13 -2.98 -13.27
N GLU A 121 -0.14 -1.69 -13.40
CA GLU A 121 0.49 -0.63 -12.61
C GLU A 121 -0.59 0.32 -12.08
N PHE A 122 -0.39 0.85 -10.88
CA PHE A 122 -1.29 1.75 -10.12
C PHE A 122 -2.67 1.18 -9.77
N PHE A 123 -3.41 0.69 -10.76
CA PHE A 123 -4.74 0.11 -10.61
C PHE A 123 -4.73 -1.34 -11.07
N PHE A 124 -5.22 -2.23 -10.23
CA PHE A 124 -5.38 -3.63 -10.54
C PHE A 124 -6.55 -4.22 -9.78
N GLU A 125 -6.91 -5.44 -10.16
CA GLU A 125 -8.05 -6.15 -9.60
C GLU A 125 -7.96 -6.28 -8.07
N GLY A 126 -9.03 -5.81 -7.40
CA GLY A 126 -9.15 -5.84 -5.95
C GLY A 126 -9.41 -7.25 -5.39
N PRO A 127 -9.21 -7.45 -4.07
CA PRO A 127 -9.18 -8.76 -3.44
C PRO A 127 -10.49 -9.57 -3.51
N ARG A 128 -11.65 -8.92 -3.65
CA ARG A 128 -12.93 -9.64 -3.74
C ARG A 128 -13.17 -10.28 -5.11
N ARG A 129 -12.82 -9.60 -6.21
CA ARG A 129 -12.98 -10.15 -7.57
C ARG A 129 -12.05 -11.33 -7.85
N ARG A 130 -10.83 -11.32 -7.29
CA ARG A 130 -9.91 -12.47 -7.37
C ARG A 130 -10.45 -13.73 -6.69
N LYS A 131 -11.07 -13.60 -5.51
CA LYS A 131 -11.63 -14.75 -4.77
C LYS A 131 -12.78 -15.41 -5.54
N GLU A 132 -13.63 -14.62 -6.20
CA GLU A 132 -14.73 -15.14 -7.02
C GLU A 132 -14.22 -15.87 -8.28
N GLN A 133 -13.16 -15.38 -8.92
CA GLN A 133 -12.54 -16.05 -10.08
C GLN A 133 -11.78 -17.33 -9.71
N GLU A 134 -11.12 -17.36 -8.55
CA GLU A 134 -10.44 -18.55 -8.04
C GLU A 134 -11.45 -19.65 -7.65
N ALA A 135 -12.58 -19.27 -7.03
CA ALA A 135 -13.67 -20.20 -6.70
C ALA A 135 -14.34 -20.77 -7.95
N GLY A 136 -14.58 -19.96 -8.99
CA GLY A 136 -15.16 -20.45 -10.25
C GLY A 136 -14.26 -21.37 -11.08
N ARG A 137 -12.95 -21.44 -10.79
CA ARG A 137 -12.00 -22.35 -11.43
C ARG A 137 -11.82 -23.69 -10.72
N SER A 138 -12.20 -23.78 -9.45
CA SER A 138 -12.19 -25.04 -8.68
C SER A 138 -13.41 -25.93 -8.93
N ASP A 139 -14.43 -25.41 -9.61
CA ASP A 139 -15.68 -26.11 -9.94
C ASP A 139 -15.74 -26.58 -11.42
N ALA A 140 -14.61 -26.58 -12.14
CA ALA A 140 -14.48 -26.97 -13.55
C ALA A 140 -13.50 -28.13 -13.77
#